data_AF-A0A8S4R4J2-F1
#
_entry.id   AF-A0A8S4R4J2-F1
#
_cell.length_a   1.000
_cell.length_b   1.000
_cell.length_c   1.000
_cell.angle_alpha   90.00
_cell.angle_beta   90.00
_cell.angle_gamma   90.00
#
_symmetry.space_group_name_H-M   'P 1'
#
loop_
_entity.id
_entity.type
_entity.pdbx_description
1 polymer ?
#
loop_
_entity_poly.entity_id
_entity_poly.type
_entity_poly.pdbx_seq_one_letter_code
_entity_poly.pdbx_strand_id
1 'polypeptide(L)'
;MGLIRRLRVSQRAMEIAMLAMLRDQISNEEIRRRTRVTDIAQRVAKLKWQWAEHIARRTDGRWGLKVLEWRLRTGKRSVGRPPSR
;
A
#
# COMPACT_ATOMS: atom_id res chain seq x y z
N MET A 1 -8.42 4.16 -8.15
CA MET A 1 -9.22 3.97 -6.91
C MET A 1 -9.89 2.59 -6.75
N GLY A 2 -9.90 1.69 -7.75
CA GLY A 2 -10.74 0.47 -7.69
C GLY A 2 -10.25 -0.71 -6.84
N LEU A 3 -8.94 -0.86 -6.62
CA LEU A 3 -8.38 -2.11 -6.09
C LEU A 3 -8.62 -2.29 -4.58
N ILE A 4 -8.42 -1.23 -3.80
CA ILE A 4 -8.72 -1.23 -2.34
C ILE A 4 -10.22 -1.46 -2.11
N ARG A 5 -11.09 -0.87 -2.95
CA ARG A 5 -12.54 -1.09 -2.86
C ARG A 5 -12.91 -2.56 -3.08
N ARG A 6 -12.33 -3.21 -4.09
CA ARG A 6 -12.55 -4.64 -4.34
C ARG A 6 -12.10 -5.50 -3.16
N LEU A 7 -10.92 -5.24 -2.62
CA LEU A 7 -10.39 -5.94 -1.45
C LEU A 7 -11.29 -5.76 -0.22
N ARG A 8 -11.84 -4.56 0.01
CA ARG A 8 -12.80 -4.32 1.09
C ARG A 8 -14.11 -5.09 0.91
N VAL A 9 -14.61 -5.20 -0.33
CA VAL A 9 -15.81 -6.00 -0.63
C VAL A 9 -15.56 -7.48 -0.35
N SER A 10 -14.41 -8.01 -0.79
CA SER A 10 -14.01 -9.39 -0.51
C SER A 10 -13.83 -9.67 0.99
N GLN A 11 -13.15 -8.77 1.71
CA GLN A 11 -13.02 -8.86 3.17
C GLN A 11 -14.40 -8.91 3.85
N ARG A 12 -15.33 -8.03 3.45
CA ARG A 12 -16.68 -8.02 4.02
C ARG A 12 -17.44 -9.32 3.77
N ALA A 13 -17.37 -9.87 2.55
CA ALA A 13 -18.01 -11.14 2.24
C ALA A 13 -17.44 -12.29 3.12
N MET A 14 -16.12 -12.30 3.32
CA MET A 14 -15.45 -13.26 4.21
C MET A 14 -15.88 -13.09 5.67
N GLU A 15 -15.91 -11.87 6.20
CA GLU A 15 -16.31 -11.60 7.59
C GLU A 15 -17.77 -12.01 7.86
N ILE A 16 -18.67 -11.79 6.89
CA ILE A 16 -20.07 -12.24 6.99
C ILE A 16 -20.15 -13.77 7.01
N ALA A 17 -19.39 -14.44 6.14
CA ALA A 17 -19.33 -15.91 6.09
C ALA A 17 -18.76 -16.50 7.39
N MET A 18 -17.73 -15.87 7.98
CA MET A 18 -17.15 -16.29 9.26
C MET A 18 -18.16 -16.20 10.42
N LEU A 19 -19.07 -15.23 10.37
CA LEU A 19 -20.12 -15.07 11.38
C LEU A 19 -21.39 -15.88 11.06
N ALA A 20 -21.44 -16.59 9.92
CA ALA A 20 -22.61 -17.34 9.44
C ALA A 20 -23.91 -16.50 9.41
N MET A 21 -23.80 -15.22 9.02
CA MET A 21 -24.88 -14.24 9.10
C MET A 21 -25.33 -13.72 7.74
N LEU A 22 -26.52 -13.10 7.71
CA LEU A 22 -27.05 -12.40 6.54
C LEU A 22 -26.53 -10.96 6.48
N ARG A 23 -26.29 -10.47 5.26
CA ARG A 23 -25.59 -9.21 4.98
C ARG A 23 -26.24 -7.94 5.54
N ASP A 24 -27.55 -7.97 5.74
CA ASP A 24 -28.36 -6.78 6.06
C ASP A 24 -28.73 -6.66 7.54
N GLN A 25 -28.34 -7.63 8.38
CA GLN A 25 -28.73 -7.65 9.79
C GLN A 25 -27.80 -6.84 10.71
N ILE A 26 -26.57 -6.52 10.29
CA ILE A 26 -25.54 -5.97 11.20
C ILE A 26 -24.76 -4.84 10.52
N SER A 27 -24.44 -3.81 11.32
CA SER A 27 -23.57 -2.71 10.89
C SER A 27 -22.13 -3.18 10.63
N ASN A 28 -21.43 -2.51 9.71
CA ASN A 28 -20.04 -2.87 9.39
C ASN A 28 -19.11 -2.73 10.61
N GLU A 29 -19.41 -1.80 11.52
CA GLU A 29 -18.62 -1.60 12.74
C GLU A 29 -18.76 -2.78 13.70
N GLU A 30 -19.97 -3.31 13.86
CA GLU A 30 -20.22 -4.45 14.74
C GLU A 30 -19.59 -5.73 14.18
N ILE A 31 -19.63 -5.94 12.86
CA ILE A 31 -18.91 -7.04 12.20
C ILE A 31 -17.41 -6.96 12.51
N ARG A 32 -16.80 -5.78 12.33
CA ARG A 32 -15.37 -5.55 12.62
C ARG A 32 -15.04 -5.77 14.09
N ARG A 33 -15.92 -5.36 15.01
CA ARG A 33 -15.76 -5.57 16.45
C ARG A 33 -15.74 -7.05 16.82
N ARG A 34 -16.63 -7.84 16.20
CA ARG A 34 -16.75 -9.29 16.46
C ARG A 34 -15.61 -10.08 15.84
N THR A 35 -15.27 -9.83 14.57
CA THR A 35 -14.23 -10.59 13.86
C THR A 35 -12.82 -10.18 14.25
N ARG A 36 -12.62 -8.93 14.70
CA ARG A 36 -11.31 -8.32 15.02
C ARG A 36 -10.29 -8.45 13.88
N VAL A 37 -10.78 -8.62 12.65
CA VAL A 37 -9.95 -8.73 11.45
C VAL A 37 -9.33 -7.37 11.16
N THR A 38 -8.04 -7.36 10.85
CA THR A 38 -7.32 -6.13 10.50
C THR A 38 -7.88 -5.52 9.21
N ASP A 39 -8.07 -4.20 9.15
CA ASP A 39 -8.54 -3.54 7.93
C ASP A 39 -7.54 -3.75 6.78
N ILE A 40 -8.02 -4.28 5.65
CA ILE A 40 -7.17 -4.64 4.52
C ILE A 40 -6.47 -3.43 3.90
N ALA A 41 -7.07 -2.23 3.97
CA ALA A 41 -6.43 -1.03 3.44
C ALA A 41 -5.22 -0.64 4.29
N GLN A 42 -5.34 -0.74 5.62
CA GLN A 42 -4.21 -0.54 6.52
C GLN A 42 -3.12 -1.59 6.30
N ARG A 43 -3.50 -2.87 6.12
CA ARG A 43 -2.54 -3.96 5.85
C ARG A 43 -1.81 -3.74 4.54
N VAL A 44 -2.51 -3.39 3.48
CA VAL A 44 -1.92 -3.08 2.17
C VAL A 44 -0.96 -1.89 2.27
N ALA A 45 -1.35 -0.82 2.96
CA ALA A 45 -0.49 0.33 3.17
C ALA A 45 0.79 -0.05 3.93
N LYS A 46 0.66 -0.82 5.02
CA LYS A 46 1.79 -1.31 5.81
C LYS A 46 2.74 -2.17 4.96
N LEU A 47 2.23 -3.11 4.19
CA LEU A 47 3.04 -3.97 3.33
C LEU A 47 3.77 -3.18 2.25
N LYS A 48 3.13 -2.18 1.65
CA LYS A 48 3.77 -1.29 0.68
C LYS A 48 4.93 -0.51 1.31
N TRP A 49 4.73 0.02 2.51
CA TRP A 49 5.78 0.72 3.24
C TRP A 49 6.92 -0.20 3.65
N GLN A 50 6.62 -1.40 4.17
CA GLN A 50 7.63 -2.40 4.52
C GLN A 50 8.45 -2.83 3.30
N TRP A 51 7.81 -2.97 2.14
CA TRP A 51 8.52 -3.26 0.90
C TRP A 51 9.42 -2.09 0.48
N ALA A 52 8.91 -0.85 0.52
CA ALA A 52 9.71 0.33 0.19
C ALA A 52 10.93 0.46 1.13
N GLU A 53 10.73 0.22 2.42
CA GLU A 53 11.78 0.21 3.43
C GLU A 53 12.79 -0.91 3.19
N HIS A 54 12.32 -2.12 2.88
CA HIS A 54 13.17 -3.26 2.52
C HIS A 54 14.04 -2.93 1.31
N ILE A 55 13.49 -2.31 0.27
CA ILE A 55 14.26 -1.89 -0.89
C ILE A 55 15.24 -0.77 -0.54
N ALA A 56 14.85 0.20 0.28
CA ALA A 56 15.73 1.30 0.69
C ALA A 56 16.95 0.83 1.51
N ARG A 57 16.82 -0.24 2.30
CA ARG A 57 17.93 -0.83 3.08
C ARG A 57 18.83 -1.76 2.26
N ARG A 58 18.43 -2.15 1.05
CA ARG A 58 19.20 -3.06 0.20
C ARG A 58 20.37 -2.34 -0.46
N THR A 59 21.57 -2.89 -0.32
CA THR A 59 22.80 -2.41 -0.96
C THR A 59 23.39 -3.41 -1.98
N ASP A 60 22.67 -4.50 -2.27
CA ASP A 60 23.12 -5.63 -3.09
C ASP A 60 23.10 -5.37 -4.61
N GLY A 61 22.99 -4.11 -5.05
CA GLY A 61 23.10 -3.70 -6.45
C GLY A 61 22.03 -4.27 -7.40
N ARG A 62 20.98 -4.91 -6.86
CA ARG A 62 19.90 -5.51 -7.65
C ARG A 62 19.06 -4.45 -8.36
N TRP A 63 18.41 -4.88 -9.44
CA TRP A 63 17.63 -4.02 -10.32
C TRP A 63 16.50 -3.27 -9.60
N GLY A 64 15.96 -3.80 -8.49
CA GLY A 64 14.89 -3.15 -7.74
C GLY A 64 15.23 -1.73 -7.27
N LEU A 65 16.45 -1.52 -6.76
CA LEU A 65 16.92 -0.18 -6.38
C LEU A 65 17.20 0.67 -7.62
N LYS A 66 17.84 0.10 -8.66
CA LYS A 66 18.18 0.80 -9.90
C LYS A 66 16.95 1.31 -10.67
N VAL A 67 15.85 0.56 -10.67
CA VAL A 67 14.58 0.96 -11.31
C VAL A 67 13.89 2.07 -10.53
N LEU A 68 14.01 2.08 -9.20
CA LEU A 68 13.43 3.13 -8.34
C LEU A 68 14.27 4.40 -8.31
N GLU A 69 15.60 4.29 -8.36
CA GLU A 69 16.54 5.41 -8.40
C GLU A 69 16.60 5.99 -9.82
N TRP A 70 15.51 6.63 -10.24
CA TRP A 70 15.41 7.28 -11.55
C TRP A 70 16.44 8.40 -11.76
N ARG A 71 16.98 8.96 -10.67
CA ARG A 71 18.17 9.82 -10.69
C ARG A 71 19.15 9.36 -9.64
N LEU A 72 20.39 9.11 -10.06
CA LEU A 72 21.53 8.97 -9.17
C LEU A 72 21.55 10.15 -8.20
N ARG A 73 21.34 9.87 -6.92
CA ARG A 73 21.34 10.90 -5.86
C ARG A 73 22.68 11.63 -5.75
N THR A 74 23.72 11.05 -6.34
CA THR A 74 25.11 11.55 -6.41
C THR A 74 25.36 12.49 -7.60
N GLY A 75 24.44 12.60 -8.57
CA GLY A 75 24.63 13.44 -9.76
C GLY A 75 24.33 14.91 -9.53
N LYS A 76 25.29 15.80 -9.80
CA LYS A 76 25.03 17.25 -9.84
C LYS A 76 24.16 17.57 -11.07
N ARG A 77 23.06 18.31 -10.88
CA ARG A 77 22.25 18.84 -11.99
C ARG A 77 23.12 19.83 -12.77
N SER A 78 23.12 19.77 -14.10
CA SER A 78 23.77 20.80 -14.91
C SER A 78 23.13 22.16 -14.58
N VAL A 79 23.95 23.18 -14.34
CA VAL A 79 23.46 24.55 -14.19
C VAL A 79 22.68 24.88 -15.46
N GLY A 80 21.41 25.24 -15.31
CA GLY A 80 20.55 25.58 -16.44
C GLY A 80 21.14 26.74 -17.26
N ARG A 81 20.59 26.96 -18.45
CA ARG A 81 21.01 28.09 -19.28
C ARG A 81 20.93 29.39 -18.46
N PRO A 82 22.01 30.19 -18.37
CA PRO A 82 21.98 31.48 -17.69
C PRO A 82 20.86 32.35 -18.29
N PRO A 83 20.21 33.21 -17.48
CA PRO A 83 19.25 34.17 -18.01
C PRO A 83 19.94 35.05 -19.05
N SER A 84 19.34 35.17 -20.24
CA SER A 84 19.77 36.12 -21.26
C SER A 84 19.64 37.54 -20.69
N ARG A 85 20.73 38.31 -20.75
CA ARG A 85 20.76 39.71 -20.30
C ARG A 85 19.99 40.60 -21.26
#